data_AF-A0A146M772-F1
#
_entry.id   AF-A0A146M772-F1
#
_cell.length_a   1.000
_cell.length_b   1.000
_cell.length_c   1.000
_cell.angle_alpha   90.00
_cell.angle_beta   90.00
_cell.angle_gamma   90.00
#
_symmetry.space_group_name_H-M   'P 1'
#
loop_
_entity.id
_entity.type
_entity.pdbx_description
1 polymer ?
#
loop_
_entity_poly.entity_id
_entity_poly.type
_entity_poly.pdbx_seq_one_letter_code
_entity_poly.pdbx_strand_id
1 'polypeptide(L)'
;LQFSFPISLSAFRRNFNAILACDNALLVLRVSFYKRFLFCTWSGQPTPSNLTIMSSTVQKSKNAITLKGSAKLVTDYLNYGINSILFQRGIYPSESFKSEEHFGLSILVSTDEKINEFLNAVLGQIKDWLIQGKLEKLSLIITNVTNKEVMERWDFKLQYEATKENCEENGEPVGTKELKVIQNEIRDVLRQICSTVSFLPLLDCPCAFDLLIYTKPDIEVPDQWGETGPCFIANSEELQLRSFSTSLHRMDTVVSYKVE
;
A
#
# COMPACT_ATOMS: atom_id res chain seq x y z
N LEU A 1 20.98 11.97 -49.14
CA LEU A 1 22.07 11.06 -48.73
C LEU A 1 22.05 10.96 -47.21
N GLN A 2 22.27 9.75 -46.74
CA GLN A 2 21.86 9.13 -45.49
C GLN A 2 22.99 9.20 -44.43
N PHE A 3 22.65 8.82 -43.18
CA PHE A 3 23.50 8.44 -42.03
C PHE A 3 24.01 9.57 -41.12
N SER A 4 24.14 9.43 -39.79
CA SER A 4 23.59 8.54 -38.73
C SER A 4 24.15 9.10 -37.39
N PHE A 5 23.43 8.88 -36.28
CA PHE A 5 23.79 9.11 -34.86
C PHE A 5 25.02 8.26 -34.39
N PRO A 6 25.48 8.20 -33.10
CA PRO A 6 25.04 8.85 -31.82
C PRO A 6 26.19 9.35 -30.89
N ILE A 7 25.91 10.20 -29.86
CA ILE A 7 26.64 10.18 -28.56
C ILE A 7 25.69 10.53 -27.39
N SER A 8 25.97 9.86 -26.26
CA SER A 8 25.23 9.53 -25.05
C SER A 8 25.09 10.60 -23.94
N LEU A 9 24.21 10.26 -22.99
CA LEU A 9 23.94 10.79 -21.63
C LEU A 9 25.14 11.43 -20.91
N SER A 10 24.89 12.58 -20.26
CA SER A 10 25.13 12.86 -18.83
C SER A 10 25.24 14.36 -18.60
N ALA A 11 24.25 14.98 -17.94
CA ALA A 11 24.41 16.19 -17.12
C ALA A 11 23.05 16.77 -16.71
N PHE A 12 22.54 16.38 -15.54
CA PHE A 12 22.05 17.41 -14.61
C PHE A 12 22.10 16.88 -13.17
N ARG A 13 23.28 17.06 -12.56
CA ARG A 13 23.54 16.88 -11.13
C ARG A 13 23.92 18.25 -10.59
N ARG A 14 23.15 18.77 -9.64
CA ARG A 14 23.43 19.86 -8.67
C ARG A 14 22.07 20.32 -8.10
N ASN A 15 21.86 20.61 -6.82
CA ASN A 15 22.62 20.50 -5.58
C ASN A 15 21.65 21.06 -4.53
N PHE A 16 21.45 20.43 -3.38
CA PHE A 16 21.27 21.16 -2.11
C PHE A 16 21.61 20.21 -0.95
N ASN A 17 22.68 20.55 -0.23
CA ASN A 17 23.16 19.90 0.99
C ASN A 17 22.58 20.63 2.21
N ALA A 18 22.13 19.88 3.23
CA ALA A 18 22.54 20.04 4.63
C ALA A 18 21.87 19.01 5.57
N ILE A 19 22.62 17.95 5.90
CA ILE A 19 22.90 17.35 7.23
C ILE A 19 21.73 17.10 8.21
N LEU A 20 21.44 15.82 8.45
CA LEU A 20 21.72 15.13 9.73
C LEU A 20 21.78 13.62 9.50
N ALA A 21 22.92 13.03 9.84
CA ALA A 21 23.14 11.59 9.83
C ALA A 21 22.33 10.92 10.94
N CYS A 22 21.58 9.89 10.59
CA CYS A 22 21.17 8.84 11.50
C CYS A 22 21.24 7.52 10.72
N ASP A 23 22.10 6.63 11.18
CA ASP A 23 22.33 5.29 10.62
C ASP A 23 21.05 4.44 10.70
N ASN A 24 20.27 4.48 9.63
CA ASN A 24 19.40 3.41 9.13
C ASN A 24 18.85 3.92 7.78
N ALA A 25 19.58 3.62 6.70
CA ALA A 25 19.25 4.07 5.35
C ALA A 25 18.02 3.33 4.81
N LEU A 26 16.84 3.81 5.22
CA LEU A 26 15.56 3.44 4.65
C LEU A 26 15.39 4.10 3.28
N LEU A 27 15.18 3.30 2.24
CA LEU A 27 14.88 3.80 0.91
C LEU A 27 13.39 4.17 0.88
N VAL A 28 13.08 5.44 0.59
CA VAL A 28 11.69 5.92 0.47
C VAL A 28 11.38 6.16 -0.99
N LEU A 29 10.41 5.44 -1.52
CA LEU A 29 9.96 5.58 -2.90
C LEU A 29 8.63 6.30 -2.95
N ARG A 30 8.51 7.32 -3.82
CA ARG A 30 7.27 8.05 -4.08
C ARG A 30 6.62 7.56 -5.35
N VAL A 31 5.32 7.32 -5.26
CA VAL A 31 4.45 7.10 -6.42
C VAL A 31 3.33 8.14 -6.39
N SER A 32 3.36 9.07 -7.36
CA SER A 32 2.41 10.18 -7.45
C SER A 32 1.40 9.95 -8.56
N PHE A 33 0.11 10.09 -8.24
CA PHE A 33 -0.98 10.05 -9.22
C PHE A 33 -1.58 11.45 -9.39
N TYR A 34 -1.25 12.15 -10.49
CA TYR A 34 -1.82 13.47 -10.81
C TYR A 34 -2.94 13.35 -11.85
N LYS A 35 -4.17 13.74 -11.46
CA LYS A 35 -5.34 13.78 -12.34
C LYS A 35 -5.19 14.95 -13.34
N ARG A 36 -4.76 14.66 -14.57
CA ARG A 36 -4.84 15.59 -15.72
C ARG A 36 -5.84 15.04 -16.74
N PHE A 37 -6.93 15.77 -16.94
CA PHE A 37 -7.98 15.46 -17.91
C PHE A 37 -7.44 15.49 -19.33
N LEU A 38 -7.53 14.38 -20.06
CA LEU A 38 -7.63 14.35 -21.52
C LEU A 38 -8.29 13.03 -21.94
N PHE A 39 -9.36 13.15 -22.72
CA PHE A 39 -10.16 12.09 -23.31
C PHE A 39 -9.38 11.35 -24.39
N CYS A 40 -9.45 10.00 -24.41
CA CYS A 40 -9.30 9.20 -25.62
C CYS A 40 -9.93 7.82 -25.36
N THR A 41 -11.02 7.53 -26.08
CA THR A 41 -11.69 6.22 -26.11
C THR A 41 -10.96 5.28 -27.04
N TRP A 42 -10.67 4.05 -26.60
CA TRP A 42 -10.37 2.95 -27.51
C TRP A 42 -10.87 1.61 -26.95
N SER A 43 -11.41 0.81 -27.85
CA SER A 43 -12.25 -0.38 -27.66
C SER A 43 -11.48 -1.69 -27.53
N GLY A 44 -12.03 -2.66 -26.81
CA GLY A 44 -11.68 -4.08 -27.03
C GLY A 44 -12.24 -5.05 -25.98
N GLN A 45 -13.23 -5.86 -26.35
CA GLN A 45 -13.62 -7.06 -25.58
C GLN A 45 -12.63 -8.21 -25.82
N PRO A 46 -12.51 -9.13 -24.84
CA PRO A 46 -12.59 -10.55 -25.23
C PRO A 46 -13.46 -11.40 -24.28
N THR A 47 -13.98 -12.48 -24.85
CA THR A 47 -14.85 -13.52 -24.30
C THR A 47 -14.07 -14.63 -23.56
N PRO A 48 -14.74 -15.49 -22.76
CA PRO A 48 -14.10 -16.38 -21.81
C PRO A 48 -13.85 -17.79 -22.36
N SER A 49 -12.83 -18.48 -21.84
CA SER A 49 -12.69 -19.93 -21.98
C SER A 49 -12.38 -20.60 -20.64
N ASN A 50 -13.22 -21.59 -20.31
CA ASN A 50 -13.14 -22.47 -19.16
C ASN A 50 -12.01 -23.50 -19.31
N LEU A 51 -11.36 -23.86 -18.20
CA LEU A 51 -10.85 -25.23 -18.02
C LEU A 51 -10.78 -25.60 -16.53
N THR A 52 -11.67 -26.52 -16.16
CA THR A 52 -11.73 -27.26 -14.90
C THR A 52 -10.56 -28.25 -14.83
N ILE A 53 -9.77 -28.20 -13.76
CA ILE A 53 -8.88 -29.30 -13.36
C ILE A 53 -9.13 -29.60 -11.89
N MET A 54 -9.75 -30.75 -11.62
CA MET A 54 -9.78 -31.36 -10.29
C MET A 54 -8.46 -32.09 -10.06
N SER A 55 -7.80 -31.76 -8.95
CA SER A 55 -6.69 -32.53 -8.40
C SER A 55 -6.88 -32.57 -6.88
N SER A 56 -7.30 -33.73 -6.39
CA SER A 56 -7.39 -34.06 -4.98
C SER A 56 -6.01 -34.43 -4.45
N THR A 57 -5.47 -33.62 -3.54
CA THR A 57 -4.26 -33.99 -2.78
C THR A 57 -4.49 -33.73 -1.29
N VAL A 58 -4.52 -34.84 -0.56
CA VAL A 58 -4.12 -35.10 0.84
C VAL A 58 -4.04 -33.90 1.79
N GLN A 59 -4.89 -33.93 2.83
CA GLN A 59 -4.95 -32.99 3.94
C GLN A 59 -3.65 -32.93 4.76
N LYS A 60 -2.75 -32.01 4.40
CA LYS A 60 -1.81 -31.36 5.34
C LYS A 60 -2.55 -30.25 6.08
N SER A 61 -2.27 -30.04 7.36
CA SER A 61 -2.95 -29.13 8.31
C SER A 61 -3.55 -27.85 7.67
N LYS A 62 -4.87 -27.88 7.41
CA LYS A 62 -5.62 -26.88 6.62
C LYS A 62 -5.67 -25.44 7.18
N ASN A 63 -5.10 -25.17 8.35
CA ASN A 63 -5.31 -23.92 9.07
C ASN A 63 -4.05 -23.05 9.22
N ALA A 64 -2.90 -23.52 8.76
CA ALA A 64 -1.64 -22.81 8.91
C ALA A 64 -1.37 -21.95 7.66
N ILE A 65 -1.08 -20.67 7.85
CA ILE A 65 -0.97 -19.70 6.75
C ILE A 65 0.46 -19.70 6.21
N THR A 66 0.62 -19.89 4.91
CA THR A 66 1.92 -19.78 4.26
C THR A 66 2.37 -18.32 4.15
N LEU A 67 3.67 -18.07 3.97
CA LEU A 67 4.20 -16.73 3.73
C LEU A 67 3.48 -16.01 2.57
N LYS A 68 3.21 -16.72 1.48
CA LYS A 68 2.46 -16.18 0.33
C LYS A 68 1.01 -15.86 0.68
N GLY A 69 0.37 -16.68 1.51
CA GLY A 69 -0.98 -16.44 2.01
C GLY A 69 -1.04 -15.22 2.92
N SER A 70 -0.05 -15.08 3.81
CA SER A 70 0.08 -13.91 4.68
C SER A 70 0.33 -12.63 3.87
N ALA A 71 1.25 -12.65 2.91
CA ALA A 71 1.50 -11.51 2.01
C ALA A 71 0.23 -11.10 1.28
N LYS A 72 -0.57 -12.06 0.78
CA LYS A 72 -1.86 -11.77 0.15
C LYS A 72 -2.83 -11.07 1.11
N LEU A 73 -2.98 -11.56 2.35
CA LEU A 73 -3.88 -10.93 3.33
C LEU A 73 -3.46 -9.50 3.68
N VAL A 74 -2.15 -9.26 3.79
CA VAL A 74 -1.61 -7.91 4.02
C VAL A 74 -1.90 -7.00 2.82
N THR A 75 -1.65 -7.47 1.59
CA THR A 75 -1.95 -6.69 0.37
C THR A 75 -3.45 -6.39 0.23
N ASP A 76 -4.32 -7.36 0.52
CA ASP A 76 -5.77 -7.18 0.51
C ASP A 76 -6.18 -6.12 1.55
N TYR A 77 -5.65 -6.19 2.78
CA TYR A 77 -5.87 -5.17 3.79
C TYR A 77 -5.45 -3.77 3.32
N LEU A 78 -4.26 -3.63 2.74
CA LEU A 78 -3.78 -2.34 2.23
C LEU A 78 -4.70 -1.81 1.12
N ASN A 79 -5.17 -2.66 0.21
CA ASN A 79 -6.10 -2.26 -0.84
C ASN A 79 -7.41 -1.69 -0.26
N TYR A 80 -8.06 -2.45 0.62
CA TYR A 80 -9.34 -2.04 1.20
C TYR A 80 -9.17 -0.86 2.17
N GLY A 81 -8.06 -0.79 2.91
CA GLY A 81 -7.72 0.32 3.80
C GLY A 81 -7.52 1.63 3.03
N ILE A 82 -6.73 1.60 1.95
CA ILE A 82 -6.50 2.79 1.10
C ILE A 82 -7.81 3.24 0.45
N ASN A 83 -8.58 2.33 -0.15
CA ASN A 83 -9.88 2.68 -0.74
C ASN A 83 -10.84 3.29 0.30
N SER A 84 -10.87 2.75 1.52
CA SER A 84 -11.69 3.29 2.61
C SER A 84 -11.25 4.72 2.97
N ILE A 85 -9.95 5.00 3.05
CA ILE A 85 -9.44 6.34 3.35
C ILE A 85 -9.77 7.31 2.20
N LEU A 86 -9.55 6.90 0.93
CA LEU A 86 -9.85 7.72 -0.24
C LEU A 86 -11.34 8.12 -0.30
N PHE A 87 -12.23 7.20 0.05
CA PHE A 87 -13.67 7.45 0.13
C PHE A 87 -14.02 8.37 1.32
N GLN A 88 -13.62 7.99 2.54
CA GLN A 88 -14.02 8.68 3.77
C GLN A 88 -13.45 10.10 3.87
N ARG A 89 -12.27 10.35 3.29
CA ARG A 89 -11.65 11.69 3.22
C ARG A 89 -12.08 12.49 1.99
N GLY A 90 -12.96 11.95 1.14
CA GLY A 90 -13.51 12.65 -0.03
C GLY A 90 -12.46 13.00 -1.08
N ILE A 91 -11.35 12.26 -1.16
CA ILE A 91 -10.29 12.49 -2.17
C ILE A 91 -10.83 12.24 -3.58
N TYR A 92 -11.71 11.25 -3.69
CA TYR A 92 -12.47 10.94 -4.88
C TYR A 92 -13.97 11.00 -4.58
N PRO A 93 -14.79 11.34 -5.58
CA PRO A 93 -16.20 11.55 -5.35
C PRO A 93 -16.92 10.22 -5.12
N SER A 94 -17.98 10.23 -4.32
CA SER A 94 -18.67 9.02 -3.84
C SER A 94 -19.21 8.12 -4.96
N GLU A 95 -19.59 8.70 -6.10
CA GLU A 95 -20.09 7.97 -7.27
C GLU A 95 -19.01 7.12 -7.97
N SER A 96 -17.73 7.37 -7.68
CA SER A 96 -16.62 6.58 -8.20
C SER A 96 -16.30 5.36 -7.34
N PHE A 97 -17.19 4.98 -6.42
CA PHE A 97 -17.01 3.82 -5.56
C PHE A 97 -18.21 2.88 -5.64
N LYS A 98 -17.93 1.57 -5.56
CA LYS A 98 -18.92 0.50 -5.44
C LYS A 98 -18.73 -0.26 -4.14
N SER A 99 -19.82 -0.79 -3.60
CA SER A 99 -19.75 -1.69 -2.44
C SER A 99 -19.30 -3.08 -2.85
N GLU A 100 -18.36 -3.64 -2.12
CA GLU A 100 -17.87 -5.01 -2.23
C GLU A 100 -17.86 -5.68 -0.86
N GLU A 101 -18.26 -6.95 -0.79
CA GLU A 101 -18.22 -7.70 0.47
C GLU A 101 -16.86 -8.36 0.67
N HIS A 102 -16.10 -7.90 1.67
CA HIS A 102 -14.81 -8.49 2.02
C HIS A 102 -14.58 -8.49 3.53
N PHE A 103 -13.92 -9.53 4.05
CA PHE A 103 -13.76 -9.76 5.49
C PHE A 103 -15.10 -9.70 6.26
N GLY A 104 -16.23 -10.03 5.61
CA GLY A 104 -17.59 -9.86 6.12
C GLY A 104 -17.95 -8.43 6.53
N LEU A 105 -17.42 -7.45 5.79
CA LEU A 105 -17.82 -6.05 5.76
C LEU A 105 -18.25 -5.70 4.33
N SER A 106 -19.18 -4.76 4.20
CA SER A 106 -19.40 -4.04 2.95
C SER A 106 -18.41 -2.87 2.94
N ILE A 107 -17.43 -2.91 2.02
CA ILE A 107 -16.36 -1.92 1.88
C ILE A 107 -16.51 -1.25 0.51
N LEU A 108 -16.29 0.06 0.47
CA LEU A 108 -16.33 0.82 -0.78
C LEU A 108 -14.97 0.76 -1.47
N VAL A 109 -14.99 0.37 -2.75
CA VAL A 109 -13.80 0.22 -3.61
C VAL A 109 -13.98 1.06 -4.87
N SER A 110 -12.91 1.70 -5.32
CA SER A 110 -12.92 2.55 -6.51
C SER A 110 -13.37 1.79 -7.76
N THR A 111 -14.16 2.43 -8.60
CA THR A 111 -14.50 1.98 -9.95
C THR A 111 -13.66 2.67 -11.03
N ASP A 112 -12.87 3.69 -10.66
CA ASP A 112 -11.97 4.37 -11.60
C ASP A 112 -10.84 3.43 -12.02
N GLU A 113 -10.76 3.13 -13.31
CA GLU A 113 -9.79 2.22 -13.91
C GLU A 113 -8.35 2.64 -13.61
N LYS A 114 -8.05 3.95 -13.64
CA LYS A 114 -6.68 4.44 -13.44
C LYS A 114 -6.24 4.29 -11.99
N ILE A 115 -7.15 4.52 -11.04
CA ILE A 115 -6.87 4.28 -9.61
C ILE A 115 -6.63 2.78 -9.39
N ASN A 116 -7.47 1.93 -9.97
CA ASN A 116 -7.34 0.49 -9.83
C ASN A 116 -6.05 -0.04 -10.47
N GLU A 117 -5.69 0.42 -11.67
CA GLU A 117 -4.42 0.11 -12.33
C GLU A 117 -3.22 0.55 -11.47
N PHE A 118 -3.26 1.79 -10.96
CA PHE A 118 -2.23 2.33 -10.09
C PHE A 118 -2.06 1.50 -8.81
N LEU A 119 -3.16 1.24 -8.09
CA LEU A 119 -3.13 0.45 -6.86
C LEU A 119 -2.68 -0.97 -7.14
N ASN A 120 -3.14 -1.60 -8.23
CA ASN A 120 -2.72 -2.95 -8.59
C ASN A 120 -1.22 -3.04 -8.92
N ALA A 121 -0.66 -2.05 -9.62
CA ALA A 121 0.77 -2.00 -9.91
C ALA A 121 1.59 -1.86 -8.63
N VAL A 122 1.20 -0.93 -7.74
CA VAL A 122 1.89 -0.67 -6.48
C VAL A 122 1.78 -1.87 -5.53
N LEU A 123 0.57 -2.40 -5.34
CA LEU A 123 0.29 -3.52 -4.45
C LEU A 123 0.88 -4.84 -4.96
N GLY A 124 0.98 -5.02 -6.27
CA GLY A 124 1.69 -6.13 -6.90
C GLY A 124 3.16 -6.14 -6.49
N GLN A 125 3.84 -5.00 -6.62
CA GLN A 125 5.24 -4.86 -6.22
C GLN A 125 5.44 -5.04 -4.71
N ILE A 126 4.54 -4.46 -3.90
CA ILE A 126 4.54 -4.61 -2.44
C ILE A 126 4.44 -6.08 -2.04
N LYS A 127 3.58 -6.86 -2.71
CA LYS A 127 3.43 -8.29 -2.42
C LYS A 127 4.74 -9.06 -2.60
N ASP A 128 5.52 -8.71 -3.63
CA ASP A 128 6.82 -9.34 -3.86
C ASP A 128 7.85 -8.93 -2.79
N TRP A 129 7.86 -7.65 -2.39
CA TRP A 129 8.73 -7.18 -1.30
C TRP A 129 8.35 -7.71 0.08
N LEU A 130 7.07 -7.99 0.32
CA LEU A 130 6.60 -8.68 1.53
C LEU A 130 7.21 -10.07 1.63
N ILE A 131 7.16 -10.85 0.54
CA ILE A 131 7.72 -12.22 0.50
C ILE A 131 9.25 -12.18 0.65
N GLN A 132 9.91 -11.18 0.08
CA GLN A 132 11.37 -11.02 0.19
C GLN A 132 11.84 -10.46 1.54
N GLY A 133 10.94 -10.02 2.41
CA GLY A 133 11.34 -9.46 3.71
C GLY A 133 11.93 -8.04 3.62
N LYS A 134 11.59 -7.28 2.58
CA LYS A 134 12.21 -6.00 2.20
C LYS A 134 11.37 -4.76 2.48
N LEU A 135 10.07 -4.92 2.73
CA LEU A 135 9.16 -3.82 3.01
C LEU A 135 9.19 -3.47 4.51
N GLU A 136 9.30 -2.20 4.86
CA GLU A 136 9.23 -1.77 6.28
C GLU A 136 7.94 -0.99 6.58
N LYS A 137 7.51 -0.13 5.65
CA LYS A 137 6.34 0.73 5.86
C LYS A 137 5.74 1.18 4.52
N LEU A 138 4.42 1.34 4.48
CA LEU A 138 3.71 2.10 3.46
C LEU A 138 3.07 3.32 4.10
N SER A 139 3.25 4.51 3.53
CA SER A 139 2.61 5.74 3.98
C SER A 139 1.71 6.30 2.88
N LEU A 140 0.43 6.48 3.18
CA LEU A 140 -0.50 7.25 2.35
C LEU A 140 -0.50 8.69 2.84
N ILE A 141 -0.03 9.61 2.01
CA ILE A 141 0.10 11.03 2.31
C ILE A 141 -1.06 11.76 1.66
N ILE A 142 -1.81 12.55 2.42
CA ILE A 142 -2.85 13.46 1.92
C ILE A 142 -2.29 14.88 1.96
N THR A 143 -2.23 15.51 0.80
CA THR A 143 -1.71 16.87 0.64
C THR A 143 -2.76 17.79 0.06
N ASN A 144 -2.79 19.04 0.54
CA ASN A 144 -3.60 20.08 -0.06
C ASN A 144 -2.97 20.50 -1.41
N VAL A 145 -3.78 20.47 -2.46
CA VAL A 145 -3.33 20.71 -3.84
C VAL A 145 -2.82 22.14 -4.02
N THR A 146 -3.40 23.10 -3.30
CA THR A 146 -3.19 24.54 -3.44
C THR A 146 -1.89 25.00 -2.77
N ASN A 147 -1.71 24.69 -1.49
CA ASN A 147 -0.55 25.16 -0.71
C ASN A 147 0.58 24.11 -0.59
N LYS A 148 0.36 22.88 -1.09
CA LYS A 148 1.28 21.73 -0.99
C LYS A 148 1.59 21.30 0.43
N GLU A 149 0.74 21.67 1.38
CA GLU A 149 0.87 21.27 2.77
C GLU A 149 0.36 19.85 2.98
N VAL A 150 1.04 19.10 3.85
CA VAL A 150 0.65 17.74 4.23
C VAL A 150 -0.36 17.83 5.36
N MET A 151 -1.57 17.34 5.11
CA MET A 151 -2.68 17.39 6.06
C MET A 151 -2.71 16.13 6.92
N GLU A 152 -2.54 14.97 6.29
CA GLU A 152 -2.58 13.66 6.95
C GLU A 152 -1.53 12.73 6.38
N ARG A 153 -1.05 11.82 7.22
CA ARG A 153 -0.17 10.72 6.86
C ARG A 153 -0.67 9.46 7.55
N TRP A 154 -1.12 8.52 6.75
CA TRP A 154 -1.54 7.20 7.19
C TRP A 154 -0.39 6.22 7.00
N ASP A 155 0.27 5.87 8.09
CA ASP A 155 1.40 4.96 8.15
C ASP A 155 0.93 3.53 8.45
N PHE A 156 1.19 2.62 7.51
CA PHE A 156 1.04 1.17 7.64
C PHE A 156 2.41 0.56 7.88
N LYS A 157 2.74 0.32 9.16
CA LYS A 157 4.06 -0.16 9.61
C LYS A 157 4.06 -1.68 9.66
N LEU A 158 5.02 -2.29 8.96
CA LEU A 158 5.16 -3.74 8.91
C LEU A 158 6.23 -4.22 9.88
N GLN A 159 5.91 -5.29 10.62
CA GLN A 159 6.85 -6.03 11.45
C GLN A 159 6.87 -7.49 11.01
N TYR A 160 8.07 -8.06 10.84
CA TYR A 160 8.25 -9.46 10.49
C TYR A 160 8.33 -10.30 11.78
N GLU A 161 7.37 -11.21 11.96
CA GLU A 161 7.27 -12.11 13.12
C GLU A 161 7.70 -13.54 12.80
N ALA A 162 8.10 -13.80 11.55
CA ALA A 162 8.59 -15.11 11.11
C ALA A 162 9.81 -15.54 11.96
N THR A 163 9.59 -16.53 12.82
CA THR A 163 10.63 -17.08 13.70
C THR A 163 11.19 -18.36 13.07
N LYS A 164 12.49 -18.62 13.22
CA LYS A 164 13.18 -19.83 12.68
C LYS A 164 12.57 -21.15 13.16
N GLU A 165 11.82 -21.11 14.26
CA GLU A 165 11.12 -22.26 14.84
C GLU A 165 9.81 -22.61 14.10
N ASN A 166 9.26 -21.68 13.32
CA ASN A 166 7.98 -21.85 12.60
C ASN A 166 8.17 -22.29 11.14
N CYS A 167 9.30 -22.93 10.82
CA CYS A 167 9.61 -23.40 9.48
C CYS A 167 9.07 -24.82 9.26
N GLU A 168 8.42 -25.08 8.12
CA GLU A 168 8.14 -26.44 7.66
C GLU A 168 9.44 -27.22 7.40
N GLU A 169 9.35 -28.54 7.19
CA GLU A 169 10.49 -29.41 6.81
C GLU A 169 11.26 -28.89 5.57
N ASN A 170 10.63 -28.04 4.76
CA ASN A 170 11.22 -27.38 3.59
C ASN A 170 11.90 -26.02 3.89
N GLY A 171 11.88 -25.57 5.15
CA GLY A 171 12.45 -24.28 5.58
C GLY A 171 11.55 -23.06 5.39
N GLU A 172 10.36 -23.20 4.81
CA GLU A 172 9.42 -22.07 4.62
C GLU A 172 8.67 -21.73 5.92
N PRO A 173 8.56 -20.44 6.30
CA PRO A 173 7.87 -20.05 7.51
C PRO A 173 6.35 -20.18 7.36
N VAL A 174 5.72 -20.77 8.37
CA VAL A 174 4.29 -21.04 8.42
C VAL A 174 3.67 -20.38 9.65
N GLY A 175 2.55 -19.70 9.41
CA GLY A 175 1.78 -19.03 10.44
C GLY A 175 1.03 -20.02 11.31
N THR A 176 1.09 -19.81 12.62
CA THR A 176 0.46 -20.63 13.65
C THR A 176 -0.99 -20.23 13.92
N LYS A 177 -1.42 -19.09 13.39
CA LYS A 177 -2.72 -18.47 13.70
C LYS A 177 -3.80 -18.82 12.68
N GLU A 178 -5.01 -19.07 13.18
CA GLU A 178 -6.16 -19.42 12.34
C GLU A 178 -6.60 -18.23 11.45
N LEU A 179 -6.91 -18.53 10.19
CA LEU A 179 -7.37 -17.56 9.19
C LEU A 179 -8.57 -16.73 9.66
N LYS A 180 -9.55 -17.36 10.32
CA LYS A 180 -10.76 -16.67 10.81
C LYS A 180 -10.44 -15.60 11.85
N VAL A 181 -9.47 -15.86 12.74
CA VAL A 181 -9.02 -14.90 13.75
C VAL A 181 -8.36 -13.71 13.06
N ILE A 182 -7.51 -13.95 12.07
CA ILE A 182 -6.83 -12.90 11.31
C ILE A 182 -7.82 -12.04 10.55
N GLN A 183 -8.80 -12.64 9.88
CA GLN A 183 -9.85 -11.91 9.17
C GLN A 183 -10.68 -11.04 10.11
N ASN A 184 -10.95 -11.51 11.33
CA ASN A 184 -11.65 -10.71 12.35
C ASN A 184 -10.80 -9.53 12.83
N GLU A 185 -9.50 -9.72 13.04
CA GLU A 185 -8.61 -8.61 13.40
C GLU A 185 -8.54 -7.57 12.28
N ILE A 186 -8.37 -8.00 11.02
CA ILE A 186 -8.38 -7.11 9.86
C ILE A 186 -9.69 -6.34 9.79
N ARG A 187 -10.83 -7.02 9.96
CA ARG A 187 -12.17 -6.40 10.03
C ARG A 187 -12.22 -5.31 11.10
N ASP A 188 -11.70 -5.58 12.29
CA ASP A 188 -11.74 -4.65 13.40
C ASP A 188 -10.86 -3.42 13.16
N VAL A 189 -9.71 -3.58 12.49
CA VAL A 189 -8.87 -2.45 12.06
C VAL A 189 -9.57 -1.62 10.98
N LEU A 190 -10.17 -2.26 9.96
CA LEU A 190 -10.90 -1.55 8.89
C LEU A 190 -12.09 -0.75 9.45
N ARG A 191 -12.86 -1.31 10.39
CA ARG A 191 -13.92 -0.57 11.10
C ARG A 191 -13.37 0.61 11.88
N GLN A 192 -12.20 0.44 12.49
CA GLN A 192 -11.55 1.51 13.23
C GLN A 192 -11.09 2.63 12.29
N ILE A 193 -10.54 2.33 11.11
CA ILE A 193 -10.21 3.35 10.09
C ILE A 193 -11.42 4.22 9.81
N CYS A 194 -12.58 3.62 9.51
CA CYS A 194 -13.82 4.38 9.26
C CYS A 194 -14.26 5.22 10.48
N SER A 195 -14.06 4.72 11.69
CA SER A 195 -14.43 5.41 12.93
C SER A 195 -13.45 6.55 13.27
N THR A 196 -12.17 6.37 12.97
CA THR A 196 -11.12 7.37 13.24
C THR A 196 -11.38 8.67 12.49
N VAL A 197 -11.97 8.60 11.29
CA VAL A 197 -12.26 9.77 10.47
C VAL A 197 -13.15 10.80 11.18
N SER A 198 -14.01 10.39 12.11
CA SER A 198 -14.85 11.35 12.88
C SER A 198 -14.06 12.15 13.93
N PHE A 199 -12.82 11.77 14.22
CA PHE A 199 -11.94 12.48 15.14
C PHE A 199 -10.90 13.35 14.41
N LEU A 200 -10.81 13.21 13.08
CA LEU A 200 -9.87 13.99 12.28
C LEU A 200 -10.49 15.34 11.89
N PRO A 201 -9.69 16.42 11.79
CA PRO A 201 -10.15 17.71 11.28
C PRO A 201 -10.80 17.58 9.90
N LEU A 202 -11.75 18.46 9.58
CA LEU A 202 -12.40 18.45 8.26
C LEU A 202 -11.43 18.92 7.17
N LEU A 203 -11.43 18.25 6.02
CA LEU A 203 -10.66 18.66 4.85
C LEU A 203 -11.51 19.56 3.96
N ASP A 204 -11.50 20.85 4.23
CA ASP A 204 -12.28 21.85 3.47
C ASP A 204 -11.58 22.33 2.19
N CYS A 205 -10.61 21.55 1.69
CA CYS A 205 -9.78 21.90 0.54
C CYS A 205 -9.58 20.73 -0.42
N PRO A 206 -9.35 21.00 -1.73
CA PRO A 206 -9.03 19.95 -2.68
C PRO A 206 -7.70 19.28 -2.28
N CYS A 207 -7.77 17.99 -1.99
CA CYS A 207 -6.63 17.19 -1.59
C CYS A 207 -6.22 16.21 -2.69
N ALA A 208 -4.94 15.91 -2.77
CA ALA A 208 -4.37 14.82 -3.54
C ALA A 208 -3.72 13.81 -2.59
N PHE A 209 -3.47 12.61 -3.09
CA PHE A 209 -2.78 11.59 -2.32
C PHE A 209 -1.49 11.14 -3.02
N ASP A 210 -0.50 10.79 -2.22
CA ASP A 210 0.75 10.16 -2.64
C ASP A 210 0.97 8.88 -1.82
N LEU A 211 1.56 7.86 -2.42
CA LEU A 211 2.03 6.67 -1.69
C LEU A 211 3.55 6.72 -1.56
N LEU A 212 4.04 6.61 -0.33
CA LEU A 212 5.45 6.48 -0.02
C LEU A 212 5.74 5.08 0.53
N ILE A 213 6.70 4.39 -0.06
CA ILE A 213 7.05 3.01 0.31
C ILE A 213 8.46 2.99 0.85
N TYR A 214 8.59 2.47 2.06
CA TYR A 214 9.84 2.39 2.80
C TYR A 214 10.33 0.95 2.72
N THR A 215 11.51 0.78 2.14
CA THR A 215 12.14 -0.53 1.97
C THR A 215 13.57 -0.51 2.47
N LYS A 216 14.15 -1.69 2.63
CA LYS A 216 15.58 -1.86 2.80
C LYS A 216 16.35 -1.29 1.58
N PRO A 217 17.62 -0.87 1.75
CA PRO A 217 18.39 -0.22 0.70
C PRO A 217 18.91 -1.18 -0.40
N ASP A 218 18.70 -2.48 -0.28
CA ASP A 218 19.20 -3.53 -1.17
C ASP A 218 18.19 -3.92 -2.28
N ILE A 219 17.30 -3.00 -2.66
CA ILE A 219 16.25 -3.26 -3.64
C ILE A 219 16.53 -2.62 -5.00
N GLU A 220 16.12 -3.31 -6.06
CA GLU A 220 16.02 -2.70 -7.38
C GLU A 220 14.74 -1.87 -7.44
N VAL A 221 14.90 -0.58 -7.68
CA VAL A 221 13.78 0.37 -7.81
C VAL A 221 13.22 0.25 -9.23
N PRO A 222 11.93 -0.04 -9.41
CA PRO A 222 11.34 -0.08 -10.74
C PRO A 222 11.39 1.30 -11.41
N ASP A 223 11.59 1.36 -12.73
CA ASP A 223 11.80 2.61 -13.49
C ASP A 223 10.71 3.68 -13.30
N GLN A 224 9.49 3.26 -12.94
CA GLN A 224 8.33 4.14 -12.73
C GLN A 224 8.30 4.82 -11.35
N TRP A 225 9.26 4.49 -10.47
CA TRP A 225 9.27 4.88 -9.05
C TRP A 225 10.41 5.87 -8.81
N GLY A 226 10.14 6.94 -8.07
CA GLY A 226 11.15 7.94 -7.73
C GLY A 226 11.60 7.82 -6.27
N GLU A 227 12.90 7.88 -6.01
CA GLU A 227 13.39 8.04 -4.65
C GLU A 227 13.04 9.42 -4.09
N THR A 228 12.66 9.47 -2.82
CA THR A 228 12.28 10.70 -2.13
C THR A 228 12.76 10.72 -0.69
N GLY A 229 12.61 11.87 -0.03
CA GLY A 229 12.85 12.00 1.41
C GLY A 229 11.61 11.63 2.23
N PRO A 230 11.77 11.38 3.54
CA PRO A 230 10.64 11.19 4.44
C PRO A 230 9.72 12.41 4.45
N CYS A 231 8.41 12.15 4.51
CA CYS A 231 7.38 13.19 4.58
C CYS A 231 6.98 13.42 6.05
N PHE A 232 7.25 14.63 6.55
CA PHE A 232 6.92 15.06 7.91
C PHE A 232 5.73 16.00 7.92
N ILE A 233 4.91 15.90 8.98
CA ILE A 233 3.82 16.82 9.27
C ILE A 233 4.23 17.68 10.46
N ALA A 234 4.37 18.98 10.24
CA ALA A 234 4.62 19.93 11.33
C ALA A 234 3.35 20.05 12.21
N ASN A 235 3.53 20.13 13.54
CA ASN A 235 2.44 20.23 14.52
C ASN A 235 1.37 19.14 14.32
N SER A 236 1.81 17.87 14.32
CA SER A 236 0.90 16.74 14.18
C SER A 236 0.61 16.05 15.50
N GLU A 237 -0.61 15.53 15.60
CA GLU A 237 -0.99 14.49 16.56
C GLU A 237 -0.99 13.14 15.87
N GLU A 238 -0.76 12.09 16.64
CA GLU A 238 -0.76 10.71 16.15
C GLU A 238 -1.83 9.90 16.87
N LEU A 239 -2.63 9.18 16.10
CA LEU A 239 -3.57 8.20 16.60
C LEU A 239 -3.15 6.79 16.13
N GLN A 240 -2.78 5.96 17.09
CA GLN A 240 -2.46 4.54 16.87
C GLN A 240 -3.76 3.73 16.80
N LEU A 241 -3.99 3.05 15.68
CA LEU A 241 -5.08 2.09 15.54
C LEU A 241 -4.66 0.72 16.07
N ARG A 242 -5.63 -0.18 16.19
CA ARG A 242 -5.39 -1.59 16.45
C ARG A 242 -4.51 -2.17 15.35
N SER A 243 -3.73 -3.16 15.76
CA SER A 243 -2.88 -3.96 14.89
C SER A 243 -3.55 -5.29 14.59
N PHE A 244 -3.19 -5.91 13.47
CA PHE A 244 -3.44 -7.34 13.26
C PHE A 244 -2.13 -8.09 13.01
N SER A 245 -2.13 -9.38 13.30
CA SER A 245 -0.98 -10.24 13.02
C SER A 245 -1.43 -11.53 12.35
N THR A 246 -0.69 -11.92 11.33
CA THR A 246 -0.79 -13.21 10.63
C THR A 246 0.16 -14.26 11.20
N SER A 247 0.84 -13.99 12.33
CA SER A 247 2.00 -14.70 12.91
C SER A 247 3.27 -14.75 12.05
N LEU A 248 3.22 -14.21 10.84
CA LEU A 248 4.37 -14.02 9.95
C LEU A 248 4.65 -12.54 9.72
N HIS A 249 3.58 -11.79 9.50
CA HIS A 249 3.56 -10.34 9.40
C HIS A 249 2.59 -9.77 10.42
N ARG A 250 3.05 -8.75 11.13
CA ARG A 250 2.22 -7.86 11.94
C ARG A 250 2.17 -6.50 11.28
N MET A 251 0.98 -5.93 11.23
CA MET A 251 0.74 -4.61 10.64
C MET A 251 0.15 -3.69 11.70
N ASP A 252 0.83 -2.59 11.96
CA ASP A 252 0.34 -1.50 12.79
C ASP A 252 -0.10 -0.36 11.87
N THR A 253 -1.22 0.30 12.20
CA THR A 253 -1.74 1.44 11.43
C THR A 253 -1.78 2.67 12.31
N VAL A 254 -1.19 3.77 11.83
CA VAL A 254 -1.09 5.04 12.56
C VAL A 254 -1.52 6.15 11.62
N VAL A 255 -2.37 7.05 12.10
CA VAL A 255 -2.63 8.30 11.40
C VAL A 255 -1.93 9.43 12.14
N SER A 256 -1.06 10.15 11.45
CA SER A 256 -0.57 11.45 11.87
C SER A 256 -1.40 12.51 11.15
N TYR A 257 -2.03 13.44 11.86
CA TYR A 257 -2.80 14.52 11.27
C TYR A 257 -2.33 15.86 11.82
N LYS A 258 -2.39 16.90 10.99
CA LYS A 258 -2.08 18.26 11.42
C LYS A 258 -3.15 18.77 12.38
N VAL A 259 -2.72 19.33 13.51
CA VAL A 259 -3.59 20.05 14.45
C VAL A 259 -3.49 21.55 14.14
N GLU A 260 -4.61 22.25 14.20
CA GLU A 260 -4.67 23.71 14.06
C GLU A 260 -4.18 24.44 15.31
#